data_AF-A0A2N9M6E5-F1
#
_entry.id   AF-A0A2N9M6E5-F1
#
_cell.length_a   1.000
_cell.length_b   1.000
_cell.length_c   1.000
_cell.angle_alpha   90.00
_cell.angle_beta   90.00
_cell.angle_gamma   90.00
#
_symmetry.space_group_name_H-M   'P 1'
#
loop_
_entity.id
_entity.type
_entity.pdbx_description
1 polymer ?
#
loop_
_entity_poly.entity_id
_entity_poly.type
_entity_poly.pdbx_seq_one_letter_code
_entity_poly.pdbx_strand_id
1 'polypeptide(L)'
;MPVKPEEPRKLIWLVDSLVRLTGFPPMVRKKLGFAMYQAQIGQRHESAKMLDGFAETVWQVRADDPGGTYRAVYVVQLGEAVYVLHAFQKKATSGIATPQRELDLIRQRLQLARKLAGK
;
A
#
# COMPACT_ATOMS: atom_id res chain seq x y z
N MET A 1 0.85 -18.58 28.21
CA MET A 1 1.60 -19.01 27.00
C MET A 1 2.13 -17.74 26.33
N PRO A 2 3.44 -17.50 26.22
CA PRO A 2 3.90 -16.44 25.34
C PRO A 2 3.59 -16.88 23.91
N VAL A 3 2.66 -16.20 23.26
CA VAL A 3 2.43 -16.33 21.82
C VAL A 3 3.75 -15.95 21.17
N LYS A 4 4.39 -16.89 20.46
CA LYS A 4 5.57 -16.56 19.64
C LYS A 4 5.16 -15.39 18.75
N PRO A 5 5.92 -14.28 18.67
CA PRO A 5 5.60 -13.24 17.71
C PRO A 5 5.63 -13.89 16.33
N GLU A 6 4.46 -13.93 15.66
CA GLU A 6 4.39 -14.40 14.29
C GLU A 6 5.40 -13.62 13.46
N GLU A 7 6.22 -14.35 12.70
CA GLU A 7 7.21 -13.73 11.83
C GLU A 7 6.50 -12.77 10.86
N PRO A 8 7.05 -11.57 10.59
CA PRO A 8 6.40 -10.62 9.71
C PRO A 8 6.15 -11.24 8.34
N ARG A 9 4.90 -11.15 7.85
CA ARG A 9 4.54 -11.64 6.52
C ARG A 9 5.46 -11.04 5.47
N LYS A 10 5.75 -11.81 4.41
CA LYS A 10 6.58 -11.34 3.30
C LYS A 10 5.95 -10.09 2.66
N LEU A 11 6.76 -9.07 2.42
CA LEU A 11 6.33 -7.86 1.70
C LEU A 11 6.78 -7.95 0.25
N ILE A 12 5.83 -8.00 -0.68
CA ILE A 12 6.08 -8.10 -2.12
C ILE A 12 5.75 -6.77 -2.78
N TRP A 13 6.76 -6.12 -3.35
CA TRP A 13 6.61 -4.86 -4.07
C TRP A 13 6.32 -5.13 -5.54
N LEU A 14 5.20 -4.62 -6.05
CA LEU A 14 4.85 -4.79 -7.46
C LEU A 14 5.39 -3.67 -8.35
N VAL A 15 6.01 -4.10 -9.45
CA VAL A 15 6.49 -3.23 -10.53
C VAL A 15 7.44 -2.16 -9.94
N ASP A 16 7.08 -0.90 -10.00
CA ASP A 16 7.88 0.24 -9.57
C ASP A 16 7.47 0.77 -8.19
N SER A 17 6.60 0.06 -7.44
CA SER A 17 6.04 0.58 -6.18
C SER A 17 7.10 0.85 -5.11
N LEU A 18 8.13 0.00 -5.02
CA LEU A 18 9.29 0.23 -4.14
C LEU A 18 10.08 1.46 -4.59
N VAL A 19 10.44 1.52 -5.88
CA VAL A 19 11.22 2.63 -6.43
C VAL A 19 10.51 3.96 -6.19
N ARG A 20 9.21 4.04 -6.47
CA ARG A 20 8.39 5.24 -6.20
C ARG A 20 8.40 5.62 -4.73
N LEU A 21 8.12 4.68 -3.83
CA LEU A 21 8.10 4.95 -2.40
C LEU A 21 9.47 5.43 -1.91
N THR A 22 10.55 4.78 -2.33
CA THR A 22 11.92 5.16 -1.95
C THR A 22 12.38 6.49 -2.53
N GLY A 23 11.73 6.99 -3.58
CA GLY A 23 11.92 8.32 -4.14
C GLY A 23 11.18 9.45 -3.42
N PHE A 24 10.31 9.14 -2.44
CA PHE A 24 9.60 10.16 -1.68
C PHE A 24 10.50 10.87 -0.65
N PRO A 25 10.07 12.03 -0.14
CA PRO A 25 10.82 12.73 0.91
C PRO A 25 11.01 11.88 2.18
N PRO A 26 12.12 12.08 2.93
CA PRO A 26 12.50 11.18 4.03
C PRO A 26 11.40 10.90 5.07
N MET A 27 10.65 11.92 5.49
CA MET A 27 9.56 11.76 6.47
C MET A 27 8.39 10.93 5.90
N VAL A 28 8.06 11.14 4.62
CA VAL A 28 7.03 10.38 3.91
C VAL A 28 7.43 8.90 3.81
N ARG A 29 8.69 8.62 3.45
CA ARG A 29 9.24 7.26 3.40
C ARG A 29 9.14 6.56 4.75
N LYS A 30 9.54 7.24 5.82
CA LYS A 30 9.47 6.68 7.18
C LYS A 30 8.05 6.31 7.56
N LYS A 31 7.08 7.20 7.31
CA LYS A 31 5.67 6.97 7.65
C LYS A 31 5.05 5.84 6.83
N LEU A 32 5.20 5.87 5.50
CA LEU A 32 4.64 4.84 4.64
C LEU A 32 5.34 3.49 4.82
N GLY A 33 6.66 3.48 5.00
CA GLY A 33 7.44 2.27 5.30
C GLY A 33 7.01 1.63 6.62
N PHE A 34 6.80 2.44 7.67
CA PHE A 34 6.28 1.93 8.94
C PHE A 34 4.88 1.33 8.79
N ALA A 35 4.02 1.94 7.97
CA ALA A 35 2.71 1.36 7.67
C ALA A 35 2.80 0.01 6.95
N MET A 36 3.78 -0.17 6.05
CA MET A 36 4.01 -1.48 5.40
C MET A 36 4.48 -2.51 6.44
N TYR A 37 5.40 -2.13 7.33
CA TYR A 37 5.83 -3.00 8.43
C TYR A 37 4.65 -3.42 9.32
N GLN A 38 3.79 -2.47 9.71
CA GLN A 38 2.58 -2.79 10.47
C GLN A 38 1.69 -3.80 9.73
N ALA A 39 1.50 -3.62 8.42
CA ALA A 39 0.76 -4.59 7.61
C ALA A 39 1.40 -5.99 7.63
N GLN A 40 2.73 -6.10 7.61
CA GLN A 40 3.43 -7.39 7.68
C GLN A 40 3.12 -8.14 8.99
N ILE A 41 3.07 -7.44 10.12
CA ILE A 41 2.79 -8.01 11.45
C ILE A 41 1.29 -8.07 11.80
N GLY A 42 0.41 -8.01 10.79
CA GLY A 42 -1.04 -8.09 11.00
C GLY A 42 -1.68 -6.85 11.61
N GLN A 43 -0.90 -5.78 11.85
CA GLN A 43 -1.40 -4.50 12.32
C GLN A 43 -1.82 -3.60 11.15
N ARG A 44 -2.41 -2.45 11.49
CA ARG A 44 -2.89 -1.46 10.53
C ARG A 44 -2.54 -0.07 11.00
N HIS A 45 -1.96 0.71 10.09
CA HIS A 45 -1.60 2.09 10.35
C HIS A 45 -2.86 2.94 10.60
N GLU A 46 -2.78 3.93 11.48
CA GLU A 46 -3.90 4.83 11.85
C GLU A 46 -4.55 5.53 10.64
N SER A 47 -3.76 5.85 9.61
CA SER A 47 -4.22 6.53 8.40
C SER A 47 -4.68 5.56 7.31
N ALA A 48 -4.69 4.25 7.58
CA ALA A 48 -5.12 3.25 6.63
C ALA A 48 -6.64 3.31 6.41
N LYS A 49 -7.05 3.42 5.15
CA LYS A 49 -8.45 3.40 4.72
C LYS A 49 -8.64 2.34 3.65
N MET A 50 -9.80 1.70 3.64
CA MET A 50 -10.17 0.79 2.57
C MET A 50 -10.46 1.59 1.28
N LEU A 51 -10.12 1.01 0.13
CA LEU A 51 -10.55 1.49 -1.17
C LEU A 51 -11.77 0.69 -1.64
N ASP A 52 -12.83 1.41 -2.00
CA ASP A 52 -14.05 0.80 -2.53
C ASP A 52 -13.90 0.43 -4.02
N GLY A 53 -14.76 -0.47 -4.51
CA GLY A 53 -14.79 -0.86 -5.92
C GLY A 53 -13.73 -1.91 -6.32
N PHE A 54 -13.22 -2.66 -5.33
CA PHE A 54 -12.33 -3.81 -5.51
C PHE A 54 -12.97 -5.04 -4.88
N ALA A 55 -12.73 -6.23 -5.46
CA ALA A 55 -13.25 -7.48 -4.90
C ALA A 55 -12.49 -7.91 -3.63
N GLU A 56 -11.17 -7.67 -3.60
CA GLU A 56 -10.33 -7.84 -2.40
C GLU A 56 -10.37 -6.60 -1.53
N THR A 57 -10.06 -6.79 -0.24
CA THR A 57 -9.81 -5.67 0.67
C THR A 57 -8.47 -5.01 0.31
N VAL A 58 -8.56 -3.90 -0.43
CA VAL A 58 -7.42 -3.05 -0.77
C VAL A 58 -7.32 -1.89 0.22
N TRP A 59 -6.16 -1.71 0.81
CA TRP A 59 -5.87 -0.66 1.78
C TRP A 59 -5.04 0.46 1.14
N GLN A 60 -5.34 1.70 1.48
CA GLN A 60 -4.50 2.85 1.20
C GLN A 60 -4.05 3.51 2.50
N VAL A 61 -2.78 3.95 2.57
CA VAL A 61 -2.22 4.71 3.69
C VAL A 61 -1.78 6.07 3.19
N ARG A 62 -2.11 7.12 3.95
CA ARG A 62 -1.76 8.50 3.65
C ARG A 62 -0.55 8.96 4.48
N ALA A 63 0.35 9.70 3.83
CA ALA A 63 1.36 10.55 4.45
C ALA A 63 1.36 11.92 3.78
N ASP A 64 1.67 12.97 4.52
CA ASP A 64 1.69 14.35 4.02
C ASP A 64 3.03 15.00 4.35
N ASP A 65 3.45 15.92 3.49
CA ASP A 65 4.55 16.85 3.74
C ASP A 65 4.28 18.20 3.04
N PRO A 66 5.17 19.20 3.13
CA PRO A 66 4.97 20.49 2.46
C PRO A 66 4.82 20.42 0.93
N GLY A 67 5.33 19.36 0.28
CA GLY A 67 5.21 19.10 -1.14
C GLY A 67 3.89 18.43 -1.55
N GLY A 68 3.12 17.90 -0.60
CA GLY A 68 1.76 17.42 -0.84
C GLY A 68 1.40 16.12 -0.13
N THR A 69 0.41 15.41 -0.68
CA THR A 69 -0.12 14.16 -0.11
C THR A 69 0.38 12.96 -0.88
N TYR A 70 0.89 11.96 -0.18
CA TYR A 70 1.40 10.70 -0.72
C TYR A 70 0.57 9.54 -0.21
N ARG A 71 0.40 8.53 -1.06
CA ARG A 71 -0.33 7.32 -0.73
C ARG A 71 0.47 6.09 -1.09
N ALA A 72 0.43 5.09 -0.22
CA ALA A 72 0.84 3.72 -0.51
C ALA A 72 -0.41 2.83 -0.48
N VAL A 73 -0.53 1.91 -1.43
CA VAL A 73 -1.69 1.03 -1.60
C VAL A 73 -1.23 -0.42 -1.57
N TYR A 74 -1.88 -1.24 -0.75
CA TYR A 74 -1.51 -2.64 -0.53
C TYR A 74 -2.72 -3.54 -0.30
N VAL A 75 -2.51 -4.86 -0.44
CA VAL A 75 -3.50 -5.91 -0.18
C VAL A 75 -2.87 -7.01 0.68
N VAL A 76 -3.64 -7.55 1.63
CA VAL A 76 -3.18 -8.50 2.65
C VAL A 76 -3.88 -9.86 2.62
N GLN A 77 -4.90 -10.01 1.77
CA GLN A 77 -5.76 -11.21 1.70
C GLN A 77 -5.42 -12.13 0.53
N LEU A 78 -4.25 -11.96 -0.10
CA LEU A 78 -3.80 -12.78 -1.22
C LEU A 78 -2.69 -13.72 -0.72
N GLY A 79 -3.06 -14.91 -0.24
CA GLY A 79 -2.11 -15.87 0.34
C GLY A 79 -1.44 -15.35 1.62
N GLU A 80 -0.17 -15.69 1.82
CA GLU A 80 0.58 -15.39 3.05
C GLU A 80 1.42 -14.10 2.99
N ALA A 81 1.31 -13.32 1.91
CA ALA A 81 2.12 -12.12 1.69
C ALA A 81 1.30 -10.82 1.66
N VAL A 82 1.97 -9.72 1.99
CA VAL A 82 1.47 -8.35 1.78
C VAL A 82 1.98 -7.86 0.44
N TYR A 83 1.08 -7.52 -0.48
CA TYR A 83 1.45 -6.99 -1.79
C TYR A 83 1.30 -5.48 -1.82
N VAL A 84 2.39 -4.77 -2.05
CA VAL A 84 2.39 -3.31 -2.26
C VAL A 84 2.14 -3.02 -3.72
N LEU A 85 0.89 -2.65 -4.02
CA LEU A 85 0.40 -2.44 -5.38
C LEU A 85 0.96 -1.14 -5.96
N HIS A 86 0.84 -0.04 -5.23
CA HIS A 86 1.23 1.27 -5.77
C HIS A 86 1.68 2.25 -4.69
N ALA A 87 2.49 3.22 -5.09
CA ALA A 87 2.87 4.36 -4.28
C ALA A 87 2.91 5.60 -5.18
N PHE A 88 2.19 6.66 -4.81
CA PHE A 88 2.10 7.88 -5.62
C PHE A 88 1.92 9.14 -4.77
N GLN A 89 2.33 10.28 -5.33
CA GLN A 89 2.00 11.59 -4.80
C GLN A 89 0.72 12.08 -5.48
N LYS A 90 -0.34 12.29 -4.71
CA LYS A 90 -1.53 13.01 -5.18
C LYS A 90 -1.16 14.48 -5.31
N LYS A 91 -0.93 14.94 -6.55
CA LYS A 91 -0.85 16.37 -6.85
C LYS A 91 -2.25 16.98 -6.69
N ALA A 92 -2.32 18.25 -6.28
CA ALA A 92 -3.56 18.96 -5.98
C ALA A 92 -4.39 19.26 -7.24
N THR A 93 -4.92 18.23 -7.89
CA THR A 93 -6.10 18.35 -8.75
C THR A 93 -7.33 18.16 -7.87
N SER A 94 -8.32 19.04 -8.05
CA SER A 94 -9.56 19.18 -7.28
C SER A 94 -10.09 17.85 -6.69
N GLY A 95 -10.43 17.87 -5.39
CA GLY A 95 -11.10 16.77 -4.69
C GLY A 95 -10.23 15.90 -3.76
N ILE A 96 -10.91 15.12 -2.91
CA ILE A 96 -10.30 14.20 -1.93
C ILE A 96 -10.08 12.80 -2.53
N ALA A 97 -10.81 12.50 -3.61
CA ALA A 97 -10.80 11.21 -4.29
C ALA A 97 -9.44 10.88 -4.92
N THR A 98 -9.14 9.59 -4.98
CA THR A 98 -8.01 9.06 -5.76
C THR A 98 -8.31 9.27 -7.25
N PRO A 99 -7.39 9.84 -8.05
CA PRO A 99 -7.63 10.02 -9.49
C PRO A 99 -7.93 8.70 -10.20
N GLN A 100 -8.80 8.71 -11.21
CA GLN A 100 -9.23 7.49 -11.92
C GLN A 100 -8.04 6.70 -12.49
N ARG A 101 -7.04 7.40 -13.05
CA ARG A 101 -5.79 6.79 -13.54
C ARG A 101 -5.06 5.97 -12.48
N GLU A 102 -5.05 6.43 -11.23
CA GLU A 102 -4.42 5.71 -10.12
C GLU A 102 -5.25 4.47 -9.75
N LEU A 103 -6.58 4.58 -9.73
CA LEU A 103 -7.48 3.46 -9.49
C LEU A 103 -7.31 2.36 -10.56
N ASP A 104 -7.20 2.73 -11.83
CA ASP A 104 -7.03 1.78 -12.93
C ASP A 104 -5.68 1.06 -12.83
N LEU A 105 -4.61 1.78 -12.48
CA LEU A 105 -3.30 1.19 -12.24
C LEU A 105 -3.31 0.23 -11.04
N ILE A 106 -4.01 0.57 -9.95
CA ILE A 106 -4.19 -0.31 -8.79
C ILE A 106 -4.93 -1.58 -9.22
N ARG A 107 -6.00 -1.48 -10.01
CA ARG A 107 -6.74 -2.66 -10.53
C ARG A 107 -5.84 -3.58 -11.35
N GLN A 108 -5.04 -3.03 -12.27
CA GLN A 108 -4.12 -3.82 -13.09
C GLN A 108 -3.08 -4.55 -12.22
N ARG A 109 -2.50 -3.86 -11.24
CA ARG A 109 -1.50 -4.45 -10.34
C ARG A 109 -2.10 -5.45 -9.36
N LEU A 110 -3.36 -5.27 -8.96
CA LEU A 110 -4.10 -6.26 -8.16
C LEU A 110 -4.30 -7.57 -8.93
N GLN A 111 -4.62 -7.51 -10.23
CA GLN A 111 -4.66 -8.73 -11.06
C GLN A 111 -3.30 -9.42 -11.15
N LEU A 112 -2.21 -8.66 -11.23
CA LEU A 112 -0.86 -9.22 -11.18
C LEU A 112 -0.59 -9.89 -9.81
N ALA A 113 -0.97 -9.25 -8.72
CA ALA A 113 -0.86 -9.83 -7.37
C ALA A 113 -1.58 -11.17 -7.26
N ARG A 114 -2.82 -11.27 -7.77
CA ARG A 114 -3.59 -12.52 -7.79
C ARG A 114 -2.85 -13.63 -8.53
N LYS A 115 -2.29 -13.33 -9.71
CA LYS A 115 -1.53 -14.31 -10.51
C LYS A 115 -0.25 -14.78 -9.81
N LEU A 116 0.38 -13.92 -9.00
CA LEU A 116 1.56 -14.27 -8.23
C LEU A 116 1.21 -15.07 -6.97
N ALA A 117 0.06 -14.81 -6.35
CA ALA A 117 -0.40 -15.51 -5.15
C ALA A 117 -1.03 -16.88 -5.44
N GLY A 118 -1.56 -17.08 -6.66
CA GLY A 118 -2.10 -18.37 -7.12
C GLY A 118 -1.05 -19.30 -7.75
N LYS A 119 0.23 -18.93 -7.71
CA LYS A 119 1.36 -19.83 -7.99
C LYS A 119 1.90 -20.36 -6.67
#